data_AF-A0A357IXC9-F1
#
_entry.id   AF-A0A357IXC9-F1
#
_cell.length_a   1.000
_cell.length_b   1.000
_cell.length_c   1.000
_cell.angle_alpha   90.00
_cell.angle_beta   90.00
_cell.angle_gamma   90.00
#
_symmetry.space_group_name_H-M   'P 1'
#
loop_
_entity.id
_entity.type
_entity.pdbx_description
1 polymer ?
#
loop_
_entity_poly.entity_id
_entity_poly.type
_entity_poly.pdbx_seq_one_letter_code
_entity_poly.pdbx_strand_id
1 'polypeptide(L)'
;MHDSWLETEFASLYLEQLLRESILACGRTAPNPTVAALAFDSNNPQHWTAGATEPPGARHAEIVALDRYREAYGSAPDSLIVTLEPCSKTGRTPPCVDRILSMPELQYIYVGGLDPSLAGEGIHLLEQSGREVFVPGAAGRTDNSGPFAGGDAKTADHRTHPGRSRLPGLSSFLSGLRRLYGLFPASFAHRTQYGRPRLFLKAASDGDRLMGDKSRRISISGPAALHAGQLLRRAVDAVLVGPGTVLTDEPTLDWRPGGQKGAGPGQSRNLISPNLDGSEKERSDSIGDFDSEANPRSNPRPNSDSNSSIAFDSNASGSAGPESRKESQKVAGSSPNSPSHYLQSADPFIEALLRYGDEAEMQNPYFDHQPRRIFLLPEGQMEKSQLDAFQAKQWQRFEQGGPEPVFWTLSKKHHPGDLPALKDPFFGSALMQNLAELGLNTVLIEGGAGLHRSLETILQPDDRFYWLRRKENLISVDFEKPVKLPHFLTELPQLQSMDLGPDELVAFAGRA
;
A
#
# COMPACT_ATOMS: atom_id res chain seq x y z
N MET A 1 -20.30 11.84 25.45
CA MET A 1 -19.73 10.48 25.39
C MET A 1 -19.47 9.99 23.97
N HIS A 2 -19.93 10.69 22.91
CA HIS A 2 -19.63 10.32 21.51
C HIS A 2 -18.17 9.91 21.25
N ASP A 3 -17.21 10.67 21.78
CA ASP A 3 -15.80 10.46 21.45
C ASP A 3 -15.09 9.40 22.31
N SER A 4 -15.80 8.66 23.19
CA SER A 4 -15.13 7.70 24.10
C SER A 4 -14.44 6.55 23.36
N TRP A 5 -14.90 6.20 22.16
CA TRP A 5 -14.28 5.16 21.32
C TRP A 5 -12.88 5.54 20.82
N LEU A 6 -12.51 6.82 20.84
CA LEU A 6 -11.18 7.28 20.43
C LEU A 6 -10.08 6.86 21.41
N GLU A 7 -10.45 6.56 22.66
CA GLU A 7 -9.54 6.15 23.73
C GLU A 7 -9.63 4.64 24.01
N THR A 8 -10.27 3.86 23.14
CA THR A 8 -10.36 2.39 23.21
C THR A 8 -9.63 1.74 22.03
N GLU A 9 -9.60 0.40 21.98
CA GLU A 9 -8.99 -0.32 20.84
C GLU A 9 -9.68 -0.03 19.49
N PHE A 10 -10.93 0.45 19.49
CA PHE A 10 -11.72 0.65 18.28
C PHE A 10 -11.12 1.71 17.36
N ALA A 11 -10.47 2.75 17.89
CA ALA A 11 -9.78 3.74 17.06
C ALA A 11 -8.70 3.09 16.18
N SER A 12 -7.91 2.18 16.75
CA SER A 12 -6.88 1.43 16.02
C SER A 12 -7.52 0.40 15.08
N LEU A 13 -8.55 -0.32 15.53
CA LEU A 13 -9.28 -1.30 14.72
C LEU A 13 -9.86 -0.67 13.45
N TYR A 14 -10.49 0.51 13.56
CA TYR A 14 -11.08 1.20 12.42
C TYR A 14 -10.03 1.66 11.41
N LEU A 15 -8.89 2.18 11.87
CA LEU A 15 -7.78 2.54 10.98
C LEU A 15 -7.20 1.31 10.26
N GLU A 16 -7.05 0.19 10.97
CA GLU A 16 -6.57 -1.08 10.41
C GLU A 16 -7.56 -1.61 9.36
N GLN A 17 -8.87 -1.54 9.63
CA GLN A 17 -9.89 -1.94 8.66
C GLN A 17 -9.90 -1.04 7.42
N LEU A 18 -9.80 0.29 7.59
CA LEU A 18 -9.72 1.22 6.47
C LEU A 18 -8.46 1.00 5.63
N LEU A 19 -7.34 0.63 6.27
CA LEU A 19 -6.11 0.24 5.60
C LEU A 19 -6.33 -1.00 4.71
N ARG A 20 -6.94 -2.05 5.28
CA ARG A 20 -7.29 -3.28 4.56
C ARG A 20 -8.17 -3.01 3.35
N GLU A 21 -9.28 -2.28 3.53
CA GLU A 21 -10.21 -1.90 2.44
C GLU A 21 -9.50 -1.08 1.35
N SER A 22 -8.60 -0.17 1.73
CA SER A 22 -7.84 0.62 0.77
C SER A 22 -6.90 -0.25 -0.08
N ILE A 23 -6.24 -1.25 0.53
CA ILE A 23 -5.37 -2.20 -0.19
C ILE A 23 -6.19 -3.04 -1.17
N LEU A 24 -7.36 -3.55 -0.75
CA LEU A 24 -8.24 -4.34 -1.60
C LEU A 24 -8.71 -3.57 -2.84
N ALA A 25 -8.95 -2.27 -2.70
CA ALA A 25 -9.37 -1.38 -3.77
C ALA A 25 -8.22 -0.83 -4.66
N CYS A 26 -6.96 -1.00 -4.28
CA CYS A 26 -5.84 -0.56 -5.10
C CYS A 26 -5.88 -1.19 -6.50
N GLY A 27 -5.51 -0.40 -7.51
CA GLY A 27 -5.36 -0.83 -8.90
C GLY A 27 -6.66 -1.14 -9.63
N ARG A 28 -7.86 -0.96 -9.06
CA ARG A 28 -9.15 -1.31 -9.69
C ARG A 28 -10.16 -0.17 -9.83
N THR A 29 -9.82 1.02 -9.33
CA THR A 29 -10.75 2.16 -9.21
C THR A 29 -10.50 3.25 -10.24
N ALA A 30 -9.32 3.29 -10.87
CA ALA A 30 -9.00 4.33 -11.84
C ALA A 30 -10.04 4.41 -12.99
N PRO A 31 -10.48 5.62 -13.38
CA PRO A 31 -9.89 6.91 -13.05
C PRO A 31 -10.33 7.50 -11.69
N ASN A 32 -11.22 6.84 -10.96
CA ASN A 32 -11.66 7.30 -9.63
C ASN A 32 -10.54 7.11 -8.58
N PRO A 33 -10.57 7.83 -7.45
CA PRO A 33 -9.65 7.61 -6.35
C PRO A 33 -9.87 6.25 -5.66
N THR A 34 -8.81 5.70 -5.08
CA THR A 34 -8.91 4.60 -4.12
C THR A 34 -9.32 5.16 -2.76
N VAL A 35 -10.60 5.06 -2.42
CA VAL A 35 -11.17 5.52 -1.14
C VAL A 35 -11.69 4.32 -0.36
N ALA A 36 -11.44 4.32 0.94
CA ALA A 36 -12.11 3.50 1.94
C ALA A 36 -12.95 4.35 2.89
N ALA A 37 -14.04 3.78 3.41
CA ALA A 37 -14.92 4.36 4.40
C ALA A 37 -15.38 3.31 5.43
N LEU A 38 -15.73 3.76 6.63
CA LEU A 38 -16.22 2.94 7.73
C LEU A 38 -17.35 3.67 8.44
N ALA A 39 -18.51 3.02 8.52
CA ALA A 39 -19.69 3.51 9.21
C ALA A 39 -19.84 2.79 10.55
N PHE A 40 -20.18 3.51 11.63
CA PHE A 40 -20.30 2.93 12.97
C PHE A 40 -21.29 3.69 13.86
N ASP A 41 -21.68 3.08 14.98
CA ASP A 41 -22.43 3.71 16.07
C ASP A 41 -21.49 3.99 17.25
N SER A 42 -21.31 5.26 17.59
CA SER A 42 -20.41 5.69 18.67
C SER A 42 -20.83 5.19 20.07
N ASN A 43 -22.12 4.91 20.27
CA ASN A 43 -22.64 4.37 21.53
C ASN A 43 -22.44 2.85 21.63
N ASN A 44 -22.18 2.21 20.50
CA ASN A 44 -21.91 0.79 20.38
C ASN A 44 -20.80 0.54 19.34
N PRO A 45 -19.54 0.83 19.67
CA PRO A 45 -18.44 0.83 18.69
C PRO A 45 -18.16 -0.53 18.04
N GLN A 46 -18.67 -1.64 18.58
CA GLN A 46 -18.59 -2.92 17.87
C GLN A 46 -19.56 -3.03 16.68
N HIS A 47 -20.56 -2.15 16.57
CA HIS A 47 -21.41 -2.05 15.40
C HIS A 47 -20.74 -1.17 14.36
N TRP A 48 -20.07 -1.80 13.40
CA TRP A 48 -19.41 -1.10 12.31
C TRP A 48 -19.40 -1.95 11.04
N THR A 49 -19.36 -1.27 9.90
CA THR A 49 -19.10 -1.89 8.59
C THR A 49 -18.20 -0.99 7.78
N ALA A 50 -17.34 -1.60 6.97
CA ALA A 50 -16.43 -0.88 6.09
C ALA A 50 -16.74 -1.16 4.62
N GLY A 51 -16.26 -0.27 3.77
CA GLY A 51 -16.38 -0.37 2.33
C GLY A 51 -15.27 0.38 1.63
N ALA A 52 -15.00 -0.01 0.39
CA ALA A 52 -14.07 0.67 -0.49
C ALA A 52 -14.76 1.04 -1.80
N THR A 53 -14.17 1.96 -2.54
CA THR A 53 -14.66 2.35 -3.86
C THR A 53 -14.65 1.15 -4.79
N GLU A 54 -15.79 0.87 -5.41
CA GLU A 54 -15.95 -0.18 -6.40
C GLU A 54 -15.44 0.28 -7.78
N PRO A 55 -15.30 -0.63 -8.76
CA PRO A 55 -14.85 -0.27 -10.11
C PRO A 55 -15.64 0.89 -10.76
N PRO A 56 -15.06 1.58 -11.74
CA PRO A 56 -15.66 2.79 -12.32
C PRO A 56 -17.13 2.64 -12.74
N GLY A 57 -17.99 3.52 -12.24
CA GLY A 57 -19.44 3.49 -12.49
C GLY A 57 -20.25 2.73 -11.44
N ALA A 58 -19.61 2.06 -10.49
CA ALA A 58 -20.23 1.46 -9.32
C ALA A 58 -20.20 2.39 -8.10
N ARG A 59 -20.43 1.85 -6.90
CA ARG A 59 -20.64 2.64 -5.68
C ARG A 59 -19.32 3.18 -5.11
N HIS A 60 -19.39 4.37 -4.53
CA HIS A 60 -18.28 4.94 -3.75
C HIS A 60 -18.20 4.30 -2.35
N ALA A 61 -17.05 4.43 -1.71
CA ALA A 61 -16.75 3.79 -0.43
C ALA A 61 -17.78 4.10 0.66
N GLU A 62 -18.21 5.36 0.74
CA GLU A 62 -19.21 5.84 1.71
C GLU A 62 -20.53 5.09 1.52
N ILE A 63 -20.97 4.94 0.27
CA ILE A 63 -22.21 4.25 -0.07
C ILE A 63 -22.11 2.76 0.29
N VAL A 64 -20.99 2.12 -0.05
CA VAL A 64 -20.75 0.70 0.30
C VAL A 64 -20.77 0.50 1.81
N ALA A 65 -20.08 1.34 2.57
CA ALA A 65 -20.03 1.25 4.03
C ALA A 65 -21.42 1.44 4.66
N LEU A 66 -22.19 2.45 4.21
CA LEU A 66 -23.52 2.75 4.74
C LEU A 66 -24.57 1.70 4.36
N ASP A 67 -24.52 1.15 3.15
CA ASP A 67 -25.45 0.10 2.73
C ASP A 67 -25.17 -1.21 3.48
N ARG A 68 -23.91 -1.61 3.62
CA ARG A 68 -23.52 -2.76 4.45
C ARG A 68 -23.96 -2.59 5.91
N TYR A 69 -23.87 -1.38 6.46
CA TYR A 69 -24.30 -1.11 7.84
C TYR A 69 -25.80 -1.39 8.01
N ARG A 70 -26.61 -0.84 7.11
CA ARG A 70 -28.07 -1.05 7.11
C ARG A 70 -28.43 -2.53 6.91
N GLU A 71 -27.72 -3.23 6.03
CA GLU A 71 -27.91 -4.67 5.80
C GLU A 71 -27.58 -5.49 7.06
N ALA A 72 -26.49 -5.14 7.77
CA ALA A 72 -26.03 -5.88 8.94
C ALA A 72 -26.88 -5.63 10.20
N TYR A 73 -27.31 -4.38 10.42
CA TYR A 73 -27.90 -3.97 11.71
C TYR A 73 -29.36 -3.50 11.61
N GLY A 74 -29.89 -3.28 10.40
CA GLY A 74 -31.26 -2.77 10.21
C GLY A 74 -31.49 -1.33 10.70
N SER A 75 -30.42 -0.63 11.13
CA SER A 75 -30.44 0.73 11.65
C SER A 75 -29.48 1.63 10.87
N ALA A 76 -29.49 2.93 11.18
CA ALA A 76 -28.53 3.89 10.66
C ALA A 76 -27.34 4.06 11.63
N PRO A 77 -26.12 4.26 11.12
CA PRO A 77 -24.96 4.64 11.93
C PRO A 77 -25.07 6.11 12.35
N ASP A 78 -24.38 6.50 13.43
CA ASP A 78 -24.27 7.92 13.81
C ASP A 78 -23.00 8.60 13.29
N SER A 79 -22.03 7.79 12.83
CA SER A 79 -20.70 8.24 12.45
C SER A 79 -20.18 7.59 11.17
N LEU A 80 -19.41 8.35 10.39
CA LEU A 80 -18.73 7.89 9.18
C LEU A 80 -17.29 8.37 9.16
N ILE A 81 -16.35 7.46 8.96
CA ILE A 81 -14.96 7.77 8.65
C ILE A 81 -14.74 7.54 7.16
N VAL A 82 -14.08 8.46 6.49
CA VAL A 82 -13.77 8.39 5.07
C VAL A 82 -12.36 8.88 4.81
N THR A 83 -11.62 8.18 3.95
CA THR A 83 -10.21 8.50 3.66
C THR A 83 -10.02 9.72 2.75
N LEU A 84 -11.05 10.13 2.01
CA LEU A 84 -11.09 11.29 1.12
C LEU A 84 -12.37 12.09 1.34
N GLU A 85 -12.35 13.39 1.08
CA GLU A 85 -13.55 14.25 1.08
C GLU A 85 -14.72 13.63 0.30
N PRO A 86 -15.93 13.50 0.90
CA PRO A 86 -17.11 12.99 0.20
C PRO A 86 -17.49 13.85 -0.99
N CYS A 87 -17.84 13.21 -2.12
CA CYS A 87 -18.16 13.95 -3.33
C CYS A 87 -19.47 14.76 -3.21
N SER A 88 -19.42 16.01 -3.68
CA SER A 88 -20.56 16.95 -3.73
C SER A 88 -21.15 17.14 -5.14
N LYS A 89 -20.46 16.63 -6.16
CA LYS A 89 -20.83 16.81 -7.57
C LYS A 89 -21.45 15.53 -8.11
N THR A 90 -22.48 15.69 -8.93
CA THR A 90 -23.09 14.55 -9.64
C THR A 90 -22.16 14.14 -10.77
N GLY A 91 -21.70 12.89 -10.73
CA GLY A 91 -20.89 12.27 -11.78
C GLY A 91 -21.70 11.21 -12.53
N ARG A 92 -21.14 10.00 -12.64
CA ARG A 92 -21.89 8.81 -13.10
C ARG A 92 -22.91 8.34 -12.06
N THR A 93 -22.65 8.64 -10.81
CA THR A 93 -23.47 8.35 -9.63
C THR A 93 -23.85 9.66 -8.93
N PRO A 94 -24.96 9.67 -8.16
CA PRO A 94 -25.29 10.80 -7.29
C PRO A 94 -24.20 11.13 -6.26
N PRO A 95 -24.12 12.37 -5.76
CA PRO A 95 -23.16 12.79 -4.74
C PRO A 95 -23.27 11.96 -3.45
N CYS A 96 -22.12 11.65 -2.83
CA CYS A 96 -22.09 10.99 -1.53
C CYS A 96 -22.67 11.87 -0.42
N VAL A 97 -22.48 13.20 -0.50
CA VAL A 97 -23.05 14.14 0.47
C VAL A 97 -24.57 14.03 0.54
N ASP A 98 -25.26 13.85 -0.59
CA ASP A 98 -26.73 13.70 -0.61
C ASP A 98 -27.17 12.47 0.18
N ARG A 99 -26.43 11.36 0.03
CA ARG A 99 -26.68 10.13 0.80
C ARG A 99 -26.45 10.34 2.29
N ILE A 100 -25.36 11.01 2.67
CA ILE A 100 -25.05 11.32 4.07
C ILE A 100 -26.14 12.21 4.68
N LEU A 101 -26.57 13.24 3.96
CA LEU A 101 -27.61 14.17 4.42
C LEU A 101 -29.00 13.51 4.50
N SER A 102 -29.27 12.47 3.70
CA SER A 102 -30.51 11.71 3.77
C SER A 102 -30.70 10.90 5.06
N MET A 103 -29.66 10.76 5.90
CA MET A 103 -29.69 9.98 7.15
C MET A 103 -29.57 10.91 8.36
N PRO A 104 -30.66 11.37 8.97
CA PRO A 104 -30.61 12.29 10.10
C PRO A 104 -29.74 11.82 11.25
N GLU A 105 -29.62 10.50 11.47
CA GLU A 105 -28.82 9.89 12.53
C GLU A 105 -27.31 10.08 12.34
N LEU A 106 -26.85 10.16 11.09
CA LEU A 106 -25.43 10.24 10.73
C LEU A 106 -24.89 11.67 10.93
N GLN A 107 -24.39 11.96 12.13
CA GLN A 107 -24.04 13.32 12.56
C GLN A 107 -22.53 13.64 12.47
N TYR A 108 -21.66 12.63 12.59
CA TYR A 108 -20.22 12.86 12.77
C TYR A 108 -19.42 12.28 11.61
N ILE A 109 -18.64 13.12 10.93
CA ILE A 109 -17.90 12.74 9.72
C ILE A 109 -16.40 12.98 9.92
N TYR A 110 -15.58 11.94 9.81
CA TYR A 110 -14.13 12.02 9.92
C TYR A 110 -13.50 11.87 8.53
N VAL A 111 -12.75 12.86 8.06
CA VAL A 111 -12.24 12.92 6.69
C VAL A 111 -10.71 12.91 6.67
N GLY A 112 -10.10 11.99 5.94
CA GLY A 112 -8.63 11.86 5.90
C GLY A 112 -7.89 12.98 5.17
N GLY A 113 -8.52 13.56 4.15
CA GLY A 113 -7.95 14.67 3.39
C GLY A 113 -8.94 15.22 2.37
N LEU A 114 -8.64 16.42 1.86
CA LEU A 114 -9.46 17.11 0.87
C LEU A 114 -9.33 16.47 -0.51
N ASP A 115 -10.41 16.50 -1.28
CA ASP A 115 -10.36 16.21 -2.72
C ASP A 115 -9.92 17.51 -3.45
N PRO A 116 -8.77 17.53 -4.15
CA PRO A 116 -8.33 18.73 -4.86
C PRO A 116 -9.31 19.23 -5.94
N SER A 117 -10.20 18.38 -6.45
CA SER A 117 -11.22 18.73 -7.45
C SER A 117 -12.49 19.36 -6.84
N LEU A 118 -12.69 19.22 -5.54
CA LEU A 118 -13.80 19.79 -4.78
C LEU A 118 -13.37 20.97 -3.92
N ALA A 119 -12.11 20.99 -3.50
CA ALA A 119 -11.51 22.07 -2.71
C ALA A 119 -12.31 22.41 -1.44
N GLY A 120 -12.87 21.41 -0.76
CA GLY A 120 -13.62 21.58 0.49
C GLY A 120 -15.12 21.81 0.32
N GLU A 121 -15.66 21.84 -0.91
CA GLU A 121 -17.09 22.04 -1.17
C GLU A 121 -17.96 20.98 -0.49
N GLY A 122 -17.54 19.70 -0.48
CA GLY A 122 -18.32 18.62 0.14
C GLY A 122 -18.37 18.74 1.66
N ILE A 123 -17.23 19.08 2.28
CA ILE A 123 -17.16 19.36 3.71
C ILE A 123 -18.05 20.54 4.07
N HIS A 124 -17.99 21.62 3.30
CA HIS A 124 -18.77 22.83 3.56
C HIS A 124 -20.29 22.55 3.54
N LEU A 125 -20.78 21.78 2.58
CA LEU A 125 -22.19 21.40 2.48
C LEU A 125 -22.65 20.56 3.69
N LEU A 126 -21.80 19.64 4.15
CA LEU A 126 -22.07 18.82 5.34
C LEU A 126 -22.17 19.69 6.61
N GLU A 127 -21.21 20.59 6.81
CA GLU A 127 -21.19 21.52 7.95
C GLU A 127 -22.40 22.46 7.95
N GLN A 128 -22.75 23.05 6.80
CA GLN A 128 -23.92 23.92 6.66
C GLN A 128 -25.24 23.20 6.96
N SER A 129 -25.28 21.89 6.70
CA SER A 129 -26.44 21.04 6.97
C SER A 129 -26.44 20.48 8.40
N GLY A 130 -25.54 20.96 9.26
CA GLY A 130 -25.51 20.63 10.69
C GLY A 130 -24.70 19.39 11.06
N ARG A 131 -23.91 18.83 10.14
CA ARG A 131 -23.00 17.71 10.45
C ARG A 131 -21.71 18.23 11.09
N GLU A 132 -21.18 17.48 12.04
CA GLU A 132 -19.86 17.78 12.62
C GLU A 132 -18.78 17.06 11.83
N VAL A 133 -17.89 17.83 11.19
CA VAL A 133 -16.84 17.30 10.32
C VAL A 133 -15.47 17.48 10.95
N PHE A 134 -14.68 16.42 10.98
CA PHE A 134 -13.34 16.39 11.54
C PHE A 134 -12.31 16.12 10.45
N VAL A 135 -11.36 17.05 10.26
CA VAL A 135 -10.30 16.95 9.26
C VAL A 135 -8.93 17.12 9.93
N PRO A 136 -7.90 16.35 9.54
CA PRO A 136 -6.54 16.50 10.06
C PRO A 136 -5.99 17.91 9.78
N GLY A 137 -5.57 18.63 10.82
CA GLY A 137 -4.77 19.85 10.68
C GLY A 137 -5.52 21.19 10.64
N ALA A 138 -6.73 21.30 11.21
CA ALA A 138 -7.33 22.61 11.56
C ALA A 138 -6.61 23.33 12.74
N ALA A 139 -5.28 23.21 12.83
CA ALA A 139 -4.44 23.90 13.79
C ALA A 139 -3.18 24.42 13.08
N GLY A 140 -3.18 25.71 12.72
CA GLY A 140 -1.98 26.48 12.38
C GLY A 140 -1.55 26.46 10.90
N ARG A 141 -2.19 27.28 10.05
CA ARG A 141 -1.59 27.77 8.81
C ARG A 141 -0.77 29.03 9.09
N THR A 142 0.54 28.90 9.19
CA THR A 142 1.51 29.98 8.92
C THR A 142 2.74 29.38 8.26
N ASP A 143 2.66 29.02 6.99
CA ASP A 143 3.84 29.16 6.13
C ASP A 143 3.44 29.22 4.64
N ASN A 144 3.90 30.28 3.98
CA ASN A 144 3.50 30.70 2.64
C ASN A 144 4.60 30.32 1.63
N SER A 145 4.91 29.04 1.50
CA SER A 145 5.99 28.57 0.61
C SER A 145 5.73 27.18 -0.01
N GLY A 146 4.53 26.98 -0.54
CA GLY A 146 4.17 25.85 -1.40
C GLY A 146 3.26 26.29 -2.54
N PRO A 147 3.00 25.45 -3.56
CA PRO A 147 2.34 25.83 -4.82
C PRO A 147 0.84 26.19 -4.68
N PHE A 148 0.37 26.44 -3.46
CA PHE A 148 -0.97 26.92 -3.12
C PHE A 148 -1.03 28.44 -2.89
N ALA A 149 -0.03 29.20 -3.34
CA ALA A 149 -0.04 30.66 -3.30
C ALA A 149 -0.56 31.22 -4.63
N GLY A 150 -1.88 31.27 -4.80
CA GLY A 150 -2.49 31.88 -5.98
C GLY A 150 -4.01 31.90 -5.91
N GLY A 151 -4.56 32.95 -5.30
CA GLY A 151 -6.00 33.23 -5.33
C GLY A 151 -6.43 34.08 -4.15
N ASP A 152 -6.61 35.38 -4.39
CA ASP A 152 -7.28 36.29 -3.46
C ASP A 152 -8.70 35.79 -3.17
N ALA A 153 -8.85 35.06 -2.07
CA ALA A 153 -10.14 34.72 -1.51
C ALA A 153 -10.09 34.97 -0.01
N LYS A 154 -10.84 35.99 0.41
CA LYS A 154 -11.29 36.16 1.79
C LYS A 154 -12.15 34.96 2.17
N THR A 155 -11.55 33.81 2.48
CA THR A 155 -12.26 32.66 3.04
C THR A 155 -12.06 32.65 4.55
N ALA A 156 -13.20 32.56 5.23
CA ALA A 156 -13.31 32.62 6.67
C ALA A 156 -12.40 31.57 7.32
N ASP A 157 -11.70 32.02 8.35
CA ASP A 157 -11.07 31.22 9.39
C ASP A 157 -12.03 30.07 9.78
N HIS A 158 -11.78 28.85 9.28
CA HIS A 158 -12.61 27.68 9.58
C HIS A 158 -12.41 27.38 11.08
N ARG A 159 -13.36 27.91 11.86
CA ARG A 159 -13.41 27.82 13.31
C ARG A 159 -13.40 26.35 13.69
N THR A 160 -12.31 25.88 14.26
CA THR A 160 -12.35 24.77 15.21
C THR A 160 -13.47 25.06 16.21
N HIS A 161 -14.46 24.18 16.34
CA HIS A 161 -15.58 24.34 17.26
C HIS A 161 -15.08 24.77 18.66
N PRO A 162 -15.44 25.97 19.14
CA PRO A 162 -14.99 26.46 20.44
C PRO A 162 -15.79 25.74 21.53
N GLY A 163 -15.28 24.61 22.02
CA GLY A 163 -15.91 23.90 23.14
C GLY A 163 -15.50 22.44 23.31
N ARG A 164 -15.08 21.73 22.24
CA ARG A 164 -14.53 20.37 22.37
C ARG A 164 -13.01 20.44 22.44
N SER A 165 -12.52 20.61 23.66
CA SER A 165 -11.10 20.51 23.97
C SER A 165 -10.54 19.17 23.50
N ARG A 166 -9.65 19.21 22.49
CA ARG A 166 -8.48 18.34 22.27
C ARG A 166 -8.47 17.03 23.07
N LEU A 167 -9.33 16.07 22.73
CA LEU A 167 -9.08 14.69 23.16
C LEU A 167 -7.80 14.23 22.47
N PRO A 168 -6.77 13.79 23.22
CA PRO A 168 -5.52 13.30 22.63
C PRO A 168 -5.76 12.22 21.57
N GLY A 169 -6.72 11.32 21.80
CA GLY A 169 -7.13 10.26 20.86
C GLY A 169 -7.61 10.80 19.51
N LEU A 170 -8.35 11.91 19.47
CA LEU A 170 -8.84 12.50 18.20
C LEU A 170 -7.68 12.94 17.31
N SER A 171 -6.69 13.63 17.86
CA SER A 171 -5.55 14.10 17.08
C SER A 171 -4.71 12.94 16.54
N SER A 172 -4.53 11.88 17.34
CA SER A 172 -3.82 10.67 16.92
C SER A 172 -4.58 9.95 15.81
N PHE A 173 -5.89 9.77 15.98
CA PHE A 173 -6.77 9.13 15.02
C PHE A 173 -6.79 9.88 13.67
N LEU A 174 -7.01 11.19 13.69
CA LEU A 174 -6.97 12.02 12.49
C LEU A 174 -5.59 11.99 11.82
N SER A 175 -4.50 11.94 12.59
CA SER A 175 -3.15 11.74 12.03
C SER A 175 -3.02 10.38 11.33
N GLY A 176 -3.57 9.31 11.91
CA GLY A 176 -3.68 7.99 11.28
C GLY A 176 -4.50 8.03 9.98
N LEU A 177 -5.66 8.67 10.00
CA LEU A 177 -6.52 8.79 8.84
C LEU A 177 -5.87 9.62 7.72
N ARG A 178 -5.13 10.69 8.07
CA ARG A 178 -4.31 11.47 7.13
C ARG A 178 -3.22 10.62 6.47
N ARG A 179 -2.61 9.70 7.22
CA ARG A 179 -1.64 8.75 6.65
C ARG A 179 -2.31 7.86 5.60
N LEU A 180 -3.50 7.33 5.87
CA LEU A 180 -4.26 6.56 4.88
C LEU A 180 -4.57 7.37 3.61
N TYR A 181 -5.00 8.63 3.76
CA TYR A 181 -5.14 9.55 2.62
C TYR A 181 -3.83 9.66 1.80
N GLY A 182 -2.69 9.87 2.48
CA GLY A 182 -1.37 10.00 1.86
C GLY A 182 -0.88 8.73 1.12
N LEU A 183 -1.34 7.56 1.55
CA LEU A 183 -0.97 6.29 0.95
C LEU A 183 -1.81 5.92 -0.27
N PHE A 184 -3.11 6.24 -0.26
CA PHE A 184 -4.08 5.73 -1.24
C PHE A 184 -4.74 6.83 -2.07
N PRO A 185 -5.67 7.69 -1.56
CA PRO A 185 -6.23 8.80 -2.34
C PRO A 185 -5.20 9.78 -2.92
N ALA A 186 -4.04 9.94 -2.28
CA ALA A 186 -3.04 10.91 -2.72
C ALA A 186 -2.54 10.70 -4.15
N SER A 187 -2.60 9.49 -4.71
CA SER A 187 -2.23 9.26 -6.12
C SER A 187 -3.23 9.90 -7.10
N PHE A 188 -4.52 9.93 -6.74
CA PHE A 188 -5.53 10.70 -7.47
C PHE A 188 -5.30 12.19 -7.29
N ALA A 189 -5.01 12.64 -6.07
CA ALA A 189 -4.68 14.04 -5.79
C ALA A 189 -3.46 14.50 -6.61
N HIS A 190 -2.41 13.68 -6.68
CA HIS A 190 -1.22 13.91 -7.51
C HIS A 190 -1.60 14.07 -8.98
N ARG A 191 -2.43 13.16 -9.53
CA ARG A 191 -2.89 13.28 -10.92
C ARG A 191 -3.64 14.57 -11.17
N THR A 192 -4.55 14.95 -10.27
CA THR A 192 -5.33 16.18 -10.40
C THR A 192 -4.48 17.44 -10.28
N GLN A 193 -3.45 17.43 -9.43
CA GLN A 193 -2.57 18.59 -9.19
C GLN A 193 -1.48 18.75 -10.25
N TYR A 194 -0.79 17.68 -10.59
CA TYR A 194 0.37 17.71 -11.49
C TYR A 194 0.02 17.36 -12.94
N GLY A 195 -1.22 16.93 -13.21
CA GLY A 195 -1.64 16.52 -14.55
C GLY A 195 -0.92 15.25 -15.04
N ARG A 196 -0.38 14.42 -14.14
CA ARG A 196 0.33 13.18 -14.46
C ARG A 196 0.13 12.11 -13.39
N PRO A 197 0.16 10.81 -13.72
CA PRO A 197 0.14 9.76 -12.71
C PRO A 197 1.37 9.81 -11.79
N ARG A 198 1.20 9.28 -10.59
CA ARG A 198 2.28 9.01 -9.65
C ARG A 198 3.07 7.78 -10.12
N LEU A 199 4.39 7.87 -10.13
CA LEU A 199 5.28 6.80 -10.60
C LEU A 199 5.80 5.98 -9.42
N PHE A 200 5.71 4.67 -9.56
CA PHE A 200 6.40 3.71 -8.69
C PHE A 200 7.54 3.09 -9.51
N LEU A 201 8.78 3.47 -9.24
CA LEU A 201 9.94 2.92 -9.92
C LEU A 201 10.40 1.66 -9.20
N LYS A 202 10.50 0.54 -9.91
CA LYS A 202 10.97 -0.72 -9.33
C LYS A 202 12.22 -1.20 -10.04
N ALA A 203 13.29 -1.38 -9.26
CA ALA A 203 14.53 -2.00 -9.69
C ALA A 203 14.78 -3.30 -8.91
N ALA A 204 15.41 -4.27 -9.57
CA ALA A 204 15.97 -5.44 -8.90
C ALA A 204 17.47 -5.49 -9.16
N SER A 205 18.27 -5.82 -8.14
CA SER A 205 19.70 -6.06 -8.33
C SER A 205 20.27 -7.11 -7.38
N ASP A 206 21.47 -7.59 -7.69
CA ASP A 206 22.29 -8.33 -6.74
C ASP A 206 23.03 -7.41 -5.76
N GLY A 207 23.89 -7.99 -4.92
CA GLY A 207 24.72 -7.25 -3.97
C GLY A 207 25.67 -6.22 -4.61
N ASP A 208 26.12 -6.46 -5.85
CA ASP A 208 27.01 -5.57 -6.65
C ASP A 208 26.23 -4.57 -7.52
N ARG A 209 24.92 -4.47 -7.33
CA ARG A 209 24.02 -3.56 -8.04
C ARG A 209 23.90 -3.87 -9.54
N LEU A 210 24.14 -5.12 -9.93
CA LEU A 210 23.84 -5.62 -11.27
C LEU A 210 22.35 -5.93 -11.37
N MET A 211 21.70 -5.40 -12.40
CA MET A 211 20.26 -5.52 -12.64
C MET A 211 19.88 -6.53 -13.72
N GLY A 212 20.86 -7.02 -14.48
CA GLY A 212 20.63 -7.98 -15.55
C GLY A 212 21.70 -7.90 -16.63
N ASP A 213 21.37 -8.42 -17.80
CA ASP A 213 22.24 -8.46 -18.97
C ASP A 213 21.49 -8.00 -20.21
N LYS A 214 22.17 -7.30 -21.12
CA LYS A 214 21.58 -6.84 -22.39
C LYS A 214 21.40 -7.96 -23.41
N SER A 215 22.18 -9.03 -23.33
CA SER A 215 22.13 -10.13 -24.31
C SER A 215 21.10 -11.20 -23.97
N ARG A 216 20.79 -11.38 -22.68
CA ARG A 216 19.94 -12.48 -22.22
C ARG A 216 19.21 -12.18 -20.93
N ARG A 217 18.09 -12.87 -20.74
CA ARG A 217 17.31 -12.84 -19.51
C ARG A 217 18.07 -13.48 -18.35
N ILE A 218 18.14 -12.79 -17.22
CA ILE A 218 18.76 -13.27 -15.98
C ILE A 218 17.77 -13.13 -14.82
N SER A 219 17.63 -14.20 -14.03
CA SER A 219 16.84 -14.14 -12.79
C SER A 219 17.70 -13.65 -11.64
N ILE A 220 17.41 -12.45 -11.15
CA ILE A 220 18.12 -11.85 -10.01
C ILE A 220 17.33 -11.99 -8.73
N SER A 221 16.02 -11.74 -8.78
CA SER A 221 15.15 -11.78 -7.61
C SER A 221 14.87 -13.22 -7.18
N GLY A 222 14.90 -13.44 -5.86
CA GLY A 222 14.37 -14.61 -5.19
C GLY A 222 12.85 -14.54 -4.98
N PRO A 223 12.27 -15.58 -4.34
CA PRO A 223 10.82 -15.72 -4.23
C PRO A 223 10.13 -14.56 -3.52
N ALA A 224 10.72 -13.99 -2.48
CA ALA A 224 10.09 -12.94 -1.69
C ALA A 224 10.08 -11.60 -2.45
N ALA A 225 11.17 -11.25 -3.13
CA ALA A 225 11.20 -10.08 -4.02
C ALA A 225 10.26 -10.24 -5.23
N LEU A 226 10.17 -11.45 -5.80
CA LEU A 226 9.20 -11.73 -6.87
C LEU A 226 7.77 -11.57 -6.37
N HIS A 227 7.47 -12.03 -5.16
CA HIS A 227 6.17 -11.85 -4.53
C HIS A 227 5.82 -10.37 -4.30
N ALA A 228 6.73 -9.60 -3.71
CA ALA A 228 6.57 -8.15 -3.53
C ALA A 228 6.33 -7.44 -4.87
N GLY A 229 7.04 -7.85 -5.94
CA GLY A 229 6.80 -7.37 -7.30
C GLY A 229 5.39 -7.67 -7.81
N GLN A 230 4.85 -8.88 -7.57
CA GLN A 230 3.47 -9.21 -7.93
C GLN A 230 2.45 -8.36 -7.17
N LEU A 231 2.66 -8.14 -5.87
CA LEU A 231 1.79 -7.28 -5.07
C LEU A 231 1.82 -5.83 -5.55
N LEU A 232 2.98 -5.31 -5.96
CA LEU A 232 3.09 -4.00 -6.58
C LEU A 232 2.28 -3.93 -7.89
N ARG A 233 2.40 -4.92 -8.78
CA ARG A 233 1.60 -4.98 -10.03
C ARG A 233 0.11 -5.00 -9.76
N ARG A 234 -0.32 -5.73 -8.74
CA ARG A 234 -1.72 -5.82 -8.30
C ARG A 234 -2.28 -4.48 -7.81
N ALA A 235 -1.43 -3.63 -7.25
CA ALA A 235 -1.85 -2.41 -6.56
C ALA A 235 -1.84 -1.16 -7.44
N VAL A 236 -1.33 -1.24 -8.68
CA VAL A 236 -1.22 -0.10 -9.61
C VAL A 236 -2.22 -0.19 -10.75
N ASP A 237 -2.50 0.94 -11.39
CA ASP A 237 -3.41 1.00 -12.53
C ASP A 237 -2.74 0.51 -13.82
N ALA A 238 -1.41 0.69 -13.93
CA ALA A 238 -0.63 0.23 -15.07
C ALA A 238 0.79 -0.20 -14.69
N VAL A 239 1.34 -1.12 -15.49
CA VAL A 239 2.74 -1.52 -15.45
C VAL A 239 3.38 -1.15 -16.79
N LEU A 240 4.53 -0.49 -16.74
CA LEU A 240 5.26 -0.01 -17.91
C LEU A 240 6.71 -0.53 -17.90
N VAL A 241 7.16 -1.01 -19.06
CA VAL A 241 8.55 -1.42 -19.29
C VAL A 241 9.18 -0.73 -20.49
N GLY A 242 10.50 -0.54 -20.41
CA GLY A 242 11.29 0.04 -21.49
C GLY A 242 11.61 -0.94 -22.63
N PRO A 243 12.10 -0.44 -23.78
CA PRO A 243 12.41 -1.24 -24.97
C PRO A 243 13.44 -2.33 -24.72
N GLY A 244 14.44 -2.09 -23.86
CA GLY A 244 15.44 -3.10 -23.50
C GLY A 244 14.83 -4.33 -22.81
N THR A 245 13.84 -4.12 -21.94
CA THR A 245 13.13 -5.21 -21.28
C THR A 245 12.23 -5.96 -22.26
N VAL A 246 11.59 -5.27 -23.22
CA VAL A 246 10.84 -5.93 -24.30
C VAL A 246 11.74 -6.82 -25.15
N LEU A 247 12.92 -6.30 -25.55
CA LEU A 247 13.90 -7.03 -26.37
C LEU A 247 14.45 -8.29 -25.68
N THR A 248 14.76 -8.19 -24.40
CA THR A 248 15.47 -9.26 -23.67
C THR A 248 14.52 -10.25 -23.01
N ASP A 249 13.40 -9.79 -22.45
CA ASP A 249 12.59 -10.60 -21.53
C ASP A 249 11.22 -11.01 -22.08
N GLU A 250 10.73 -10.37 -23.15
CA GLU A 250 9.36 -10.52 -23.68
C GLU A 250 8.29 -10.65 -22.58
N PRO A 251 8.19 -9.66 -21.65
CA PRO A 251 7.40 -9.82 -20.45
C PRO A 251 5.90 -9.79 -20.73
N THR A 252 5.11 -10.39 -19.83
CA THR A 252 3.65 -10.35 -19.91
C THR A 252 3.04 -9.22 -19.08
N LEU A 253 3.74 -8.78 -18.03
CA LEU A 253 3.31 -7.73 -17.08
C LEU A 253 2.03 -8.00 -16.28
N ASP A 254 1.43 -9.17 -16.43
CA ASP A 254 0.28 -9.57 -15.63
C ASP A 254 0.65 -9.68 -14.14
N TRP A 255 -0.33 -9.39 -13.30
CA TRP A 255 -0.36 -9.88 -11.94
C TRP A 255 -0.81 -11.35 -11.93
N ARG A 256 -0.13 -12.16 -11.13
CA ARG A 256 -0.35 -13.61 -11.05
C ARG A 256 -0.63 -13.99 -9.58
N PRO A 257 -1.90 -14.20 -9.21
CA PRO A 257 -2.28 -14.65 -7.87
C PRO A 257 -1.68 -16.02 -7.58
N GLY A 258 -1.23 -16.23 -6.35
CA GLY A 258 -0.53 -17.44 -5.94
C GLY A 258 0.75 -17.60 -6.74
N GLY A 259 1.85 -16.99 -6.27
CA GLY A 259 3.16 -17.08 -6.91
C GLY A 259 3.39 -18.47 -7.48
N GLN A 260 3.48 -18.57 -8.81
CA GLN A 260 3.62 -19.85 -9.49
C GLN A 260 4.71 -20.66 -8.78
N LYS A 261 4.30 -21.79 -8.19
CA LYS A 261 5.18 -22.92 -7.94
C LYS A 261 5.71 -23.37 -9.29
N GLY A 262 6.79 -22.74 -9.74
CA GLY A 262 7.61 -23.18 -10.85
C GLY A 262 8.56 -24.28 -10.39
N ALA A 263 8.02 -25.43 -10.02
CA ALA A 263 8.66 -26.73 -10.23
C ALA A 263 7.52 -27.68 -10.63
N GLY A 264 7.75 -28.46 -11.69
CA GLY A 264 6.73 -29.23 -12.41
C GLY A 264 5.92 -30.25 -11.58
N PRO A 265 5.01 -30.99 -12.24
CA PRO A 265 3.95 -31.73 -11.57
C PRO A 265 4.52 -32.89 -10.75
N GLY A 266 4.10 -32.96 -9.49
CA GLY A 266 4.33 -34.12 -8.63
C GLY A 266 5.17 -33.81 -7.40
N GLN A 267 4.51 -33.35 -6.33
CA GLN A 267 4.64 -33.89 -4.97
C GLN A 267 3.77 -33.08 -3.99
N SER A 268 2.82 -33.78 -3.38
CA SER A 268 1.84 -33.25 -2.43
C SER A 268 2.52 -32.74 -1.15
N ARG A 269 2.08 -31.57 -0.68
CA ARG A 269 2.45 -30.99 0.62
C ARG A 269 1.56 -31.60 1.71
N ASN A 270 2.15 -32.14 2.77
CA ASN A 270 1.48 -32.25 4.06
C ASN A 270 1.49 -30.85 4.70
N LEU A 271 0.33 -30.21 4.75
CA LEU A 271 0.07 -29.04 5.57
C LEU A 271 -0.34 -29.51 6.96
N ILE A 272 0.39 -29.08 7.99
CA ILE A 272 -0.05 -29.18 9.37
C ILE A 272 -1.02 -28.02 9.59
N SER A 273 -2.31 -28.33 9.72
CA SER A 273 -3.31 -27.42 10.27
C SER A 273 -3.23 -27.46 11.81
N PRO A 274 -3.24 -26.33 12.52
CA PRO A 274 -3.56 -26.33 13.94
C PRO A 274 -5.09 -26.43 14.08
N ASN A 275 -5.56 -27.57 14.61
CA ASN A 275 -6.95 -27.75 15.01
C ASN A 275 -7.28 -26.82 16.18
N LEU A 276 -8.20 -25.88 15.94
CA LEU A 276 -9.08 -25.34 16.97
C LEU A 276 -10.46 -25.86 16.63
N ASP A 277 -10.94 -26.84 17.38
CA ASP A 277 -12.37 -27.09 17.54
C ASP A 277 -12.58 -27.86 18.85
N GLY A 278 -13.05 -27.12 19.85
CA GLY A 278 -13.76 -27.67 20.99
C GLY A 278 -15.21 -27.22 20.88
N SER A 279 -16.11 -28.11 20.47
CA SER A 279 -17.48 -28.12 20.99
C SER A 279 -18.15 -29.46 20.67
N GLU A 280 -18.77 -29.98 21.72
CA GLU A 280 -19.47 -31.24 21.83
C GLU A 280 -20.63 -31.33 20.83
N LYS A 281 -20.85 -32.53 20.28
CA LYS A 281 -22.20 -32.99 19.94
C LYS A 281 -22.31 -34.50 20.07
N GLU A 282 -23.20 -34.86 20.98
CA GLU A 282 -23.70 -36.18 21.31
C GLU A 282 -24.07 -37.01 20.07
N ARG A 283 -23.73 -38.30 20.11
CA ARG A 283 -24.45 -39.33 19.36
C ARG A 283 -24.81 -40.47 20.28
N SER A 284 -26.12 -40.66 20.38
CA SER A 284 -26.85 -41.76 20.98
C SER A 284 -26.65 -43.08 20.23
N ASP A 285 -26.70 -44.15 21.02
CA ASP A 285 -27.20 -45.50 20.75
C ASP A 285 -26.57 -46.33 19.61
N SER A 286 -25.85 -47.41 19.96
CA SER A 286 -26.46 -48.73 20.20
C SER A 286 -25.47 -49.92 20.07
N ILE A 287 -25.61 -50.84 21.02
CA ILE A 287 -25.34 -52.31 20.97
C ILE A 287 -23.89 -52.82 21.15
N GLY A 288 -23.72 -53.66 22.19
CA GLY A 288 -22.74 -54.75 22.22
C GLY A 288 -22.20 -55.12 23.61
N ASP A 289 -22.86 -56.07 24.29
CA ASP A 289 -22.48 -56.73 25.55
C ASP A 289 -21.04 -57.30 25.56
N PHE A 290 -20.36 -57.29 26.72
CA PHE A 290 -19.96 -58.52 27.45
C PHE A 290 -19.18 -58.24 28.75
N ASP A 291 -19.47 -59.07 29.75
CA ASP A 291 -19.04 -59.08 31.16
C ASP A 291 -17.52 -59.19 31.44
N SER A 292 -17.07 -58.69 32.61
CA SER A 292 -16.68 -59.51 33.80
C SER A 292 -15.58 -58.89 34.69
N GLU A 293 -15.93 -58.78 35.97
CA GLU A 293 -15.18 -58.96 37.22
C GLU A 293 -13.66 -58.66 37.33
N ALA A 294 -13.28 -57.79 38.28
CA ALA A 294 -12.64 -58.16 39.56
C ALA A 294 -11.79 -57.02 40.19
N ASN A 295 -12.12 -56.69 41.45
CA ASN A 295 -11.33 -55.93 42.44
C ASN A 295 -10.41 -56.94 43.21
N PRO A 296 -9.55 -56.65 44.23
CA PRO A 296 -9.26 -55.38 44.91
C PRO A 296 -7.83 -55.17 45.55
N ARG A 297 -7.68 -54.05 46.30
CA ARG A 297 -6.76 -53.77 47.46
C ARG A 297 -5.26 -53.56 47.11
N SER A 298 -4.46 -52.65 47.71
CA SER A 298 -4.41 -52.05 49.06
C SER A 298 -3.47 -50.82 49.14
N ASN A 299 -3.83 -49.84 49.99
CA ASN A 299 -3.04 -48.73 50.60
C ASN A 299 -1.88 -49.24 51.52
N PRO A 300 -1.05 -48.42 52.26
CA PRO A 300 -0.94 -46.94 52.43
C PRO A 300 0.50 -46.29 52.54
N ARG A 301 0.56 -44.93 52.45
CA ARG A 301 1.22 -43.83 53.27
C ARG A 301 2.47 -44.08 54.20
N PRO A 302 3.10 -43.03 54.84
CA PRO A 302 3.58 -41.69 54.41
C PRO A 302 4.93 -41.19 55.08
N ASN A 303 5.33 -39.96 54.74
CA ASN A 303 6.01 -38.88 55.51
C ASN A 303 7.41 -39.03 56.17
N SER A 304 8.29 -38.05 55.90
CA SER A 304 8.85 -37.04 56.85
C SER A 304 10.18 -36.46 56.28
N ASP A 305 10.25 -35.13 56.08
CA ASP A 305 11.04 -34.15 56.87
C ASP A 305 12.54 -34.13 56.49
N SER A 306 13.31 -33.04 56.48
CA SER A 306 13.16 -31.59 56.60
C SER A 306 14.56 -30.97 56.42
N ASN A 307 14.62 -29.67 56.10
CA ASN A 307 15.67 -28.68 56.45
C ASN A 307 17.15 -28.91 56.06
N SER A 308 17.74 -27.95 55.33
CA SER A 308 18.43 -26.79 55.96
C SER A 308 19.28 -25.99 54.95
N SER A 309 19.21 -24.67 55.12
CA SER A 309 19.97 -23.62 54.45
C SER A 309 21.11 -23.11 55.33
N ILE A 310 22.31 -22.86 54.79
CA ILE A 310 23.33 -21.99 55.41
C ILE A 310 24.10 -21.20 54.33
N ALA A 311 24.25 -19.90 54.58
CA ALA A 311 25.02 -18.90 53.85
C ALA A 311 26.44 -18.68 54.45
N PHE A 312 27.29 -17.87 53.80
CA PHE A 312 28.30 -16.90 54.32
C PHE A 312 29.46 -16.71 53.29
N ASP A 313 29.62 -15.50 52.70
CA ASP A 313 30.68 -14.47 52.93
C ASP A 313 32.04 -14.78 52.28
N SER A 314 32.88 -13.87 51.71
CA SER A 314 33.16 -12.44 51.96
C SER A 314 34.15 -11.84 50.91
N ASN A 315 34.10 -10.50 50.73
CA ASN A 315 35.12 -9.43 50.43
C ASN A 315 36.63 -9.78 50.25
N ALA A 316 37.56 -9.03 49.58
CA ALA A 316 37.69 -7.63 49.11
C ALA A 316 39.02 -7.38 48.28
N SER A 317 39.20 -6.12 47.81
CA SER A 317 40.39 -5.36 47.30
C SER A 317 40.59 -5.29 45.76
N GLY A 318 40.95 -4.17 45.10
CA GLY A 318 41.32 -2.80 45.50
C GLY A 318 41.26 -1.79 44.31
N SER A 319 41.27 -0.49 44.64
CA SER A 319 41.24 0.76 43.82
C SER A 319 42.54 1.01 43.00
N ALA A 320 42.72 1.90 42.01
CA ALA A 320 42.19 3.23 41.64
C ALA A 320 42.50 3.60 40.14
N GLY A 321 41.78 4.58 39.56
CA GLY A 321 41.90 5.12 38.16
C GLY A 321 43.04 6.15 37.94
N PRO A 322 42.97 7.18 37.04
CA PRO A 322 41.87 7.69 36.16
C PRO A 322 42.30 7.80 34.65
N GLU A 323 41.46 8.10 33.65
CA GLU A 323 41.06 9.46 33.23
C GLU A 323 39.95 9.44 32.16
N SER A 324 39.19 10.53 32.16
CA SER A 324 37.93 10.81 31.50
C SER A 324 38.06 11.45 30.11
N ARG A 325 37.13 11.13 29.20
CA ARG A 325 36.39 12.13 28.40
C ARG A 325 35.11 11.50 27.82
N LYS A 326 33.98 11.84 28.44
CA LYS A 326 32.65 11.68 27.84
C LYS A 326 32.39 12.92 26.99
N GLU A 327 32.32 12.75 25.67
CA GLU A 327 31.73 13.76 24.79
C GLU A 327 30.23 13.53 24.70
N SER A 328 29.48 14.48 25.26
CA SER A 328 28.04 14.57 25.14
C SER A 328 27.70 15.26 23.83
N GLN A 329 27.22 14.52 22.82
CA GLN A 329 26.57 15.15 21.68
C GLN A 329 25.13 15.52 22.07
N LYS A 330 24.92 16.83 22.19
CA LYS A 330 23.61 17.48 22.20
C LYS A 330 22.83 17.05 20.96
N VAL A 331 21.78 16.25 21.15
CA VAL A 331 20.70 16.11 20.18
C VAL A 331 19.92 17.43 20.23
N ALA A 332 20.14 18.29 19.24
CA ALA A 332 19.34 19.49 19.06
C ALA A 332 17.89 19.06 18.80
N GLY A 333 16.97 19.59 19.61
CA GLY A 333 15.54 19.34 19.47
C GLY A 333 15.07 19.72 18.06
N SER A 334 14.65 18.72 17.30
CA SER A 334 14.03 18.93 16.00
C SER A 334 12.54 19.25 16.20
N SER A 335 12.08 20.27 15.48
CA SER A 335 10.68 20.70 15.47
C SER A 335 9.78 19.54 14.99
N PRO A 336 8.57 19.35 15.57
CA PRO A 336 7.62 18.30 15.15
C PRO A 336 7.12 18.44 13.70
N ASN A 337 7.51 19.51 12.99
CA ASN A 337 7.22 19.73 11.57
C ASN A 337 8.42 19.47 10.63
N SER A 338 9.49 18.83 11.10
CA SER A 338 10.60 18.42 10.23
C SER A 338 10.25 17.14 9.43
N PRO A 339 10.37 17.12 8.08
CA PRO A 339 10.17 15.92 7.25
C PRO A 339 10.97 14.69 7.70
N SER A 340 12.05 14.89 8.46
CA SER A 340 12.88 13.84 9.05
C SER A 340 12.15 12.90 10.00
N HIS A 341 10.96 13.25 10.51
CA HIS A 341 10.16 12.37 11.37
C HIS A 341 9.33 11.34 10.58
N TYR A 342 9.07 11.59 9.28
CA TYR A 342 8.41 10.65 8.37
C TYR A 342 9.39 9.65 7.73
N LEU A 343 10.69 9.84 7.96
CA LEU A 343 11.80 9.03 7.43
C LEU A 343 12.33 8.01 8.46
N GLN A 344 11.50 7.59 9.43
CA GLN A 344 11.91 6.68 10.51
C GLN A 344 11.40 5.22 10.36
N SER A 345 10.47 4.93 9.44
CA SER A 345 10.01 3.56 9.11
C SER A 345 9.90 3.31 7.59
N ALA A 346 10.06 2.05 7.15
CA ALA A 346 9.98 1.65 5.74
C ALA A 346 8.67 2.15 5.09
N ASP A 347 8.62 2.22 3.74
CA ASP A 347 7.47 2.80 3.05
C ASP A 347 6.17 2.10 3.48
N PRO A 348 5.26 2.79 4.21
CA PRO A 348 4.10 2.14 4.82
C PRO A 348 3.16 1.52 3.79
N PHE A 349 3.23 1.94 2.52
CA PHE A 349 2.44 1.32 1.46
C PHE A 349 2.88 -0.11 1.17
N ILE A 350 4.18 -0.38 1.03
CA ILE A 350 4.63 -1.74 0.74
C ILE A 350 4.46 -2.65 1.96
N GLU A 351 4.57 -2.10 3.17
CA GLU A 351 4.35 -2.84 4.42
C GLU A 351 2.88 -3.29 4.48
N ALA A 352 1.96 -2.38 4.17
CA ALA A 352 0.54 -2.71 4.06
C ALA A 352 0.27 -3.74 2.96
N LEU A 353 0.90 -3.60 1.78
CA LEU A 353 0.77 -4.58 0.72
C LEU A 353 1.26 -5.97 1.13
N LEU A 354 2.40 -6.08 1.82
CA LEU A 354 2.88 -7.39 2.29
C LEU A 354 2.03 -7.97 3.40
N ARG A 355 1.45 -7.12 4.25
CA ARG A 355 0.58 -7.56 5.35
C ARG A 355 -0.73 -8.16 4.83
N TYR A 356 -1.40 -7.48 3.90
CA TYR A 356 -2.74 -7.87 3.42
C TYR A 356 -2.74 -8.50 2.03
N GLY A 357 -1.62 -8.46 1.33
CA GLY A 357 -1.51 -8.95 -0.04
C GLY A 357 -1.75 -10.44 -0.17
N ASP A 358 -1.52 -11.21 0.90
CA ASP A 358 -1.75 -12.66 0.95
C ASP A 358 -3.18 -13.06 1.35
N GLU A 359 -4.05 -12.09 1.67
CA GLU A 359 -5.44 -12.39 1.96
C GLU A 359 -6.15 -13.00 0.75
N ALA A 360 -7.14 -13.86 1.00
CA ALA A 360 -7.87 -14.59 -0.04
C ALA A 360 -8.50 -13.66 -1.08
N GLU A 361 -9.00 -12.49 -0.66
CA GLU A 361 -9.58 -11.48 -1.54
C GLU A 361 -8.53 -10.81 -2.43
N MET A 362 -7.30 -10.63 -1.95
CA MET A 362 -6.17 -10.15 -2.75
C MET A 362 -5.64 -11.23 -3.67
N GLN A 363 -5.65 -12.50 -3.25
CA GLN A 363 -5.14 -13.66 -3.98
C GLN A 363 -6.20 -14.34 -4.88
N ASN A 364 -7.36 -13.73 -5.05
CA ASN A 364 -8.45 -14.31 -5.84
C ASN A 364 -7.98 -14.55 -7.30
N PRO A 365 -7.96 -15.79 -7.80
CA PRO A 365 -7.56 -16.08 -9.17
C PRO A 365 -8.54 -15.52 -10.23
N TYR A 366 -9.77 -15.23 -9.80
CA TYR A 366 -10.78 -14.51 -10.56
C TYR A 366 -10.76 -13.02 -10.24
N PHE A 367 -9.60 -12.47 -9.87
CA PHE A 367 -9.47 -11.03 -9.74
C PHE A 367 -9.80 -10.37 -11.07
N ASP A 368 -10.92 -9.65 -11.09
CA ASP A 368 -11.51 -9.11 -12.30
C ASP A 368 -10.70 -7.97 -12.95
N HIS A 369 -9.51 -7.62 -12.44
CA HIS A 369 -8.80 -6.41 -12.86
C HIS A 369 -7.28 -6.57 -13.00
N GLN A 370 -6.77 -6.94 -14.16
CA GLN A 370 -5.33 -6.85 -14.42
C GLN A 370 -4.87 -5.38 -14.63
N PRO A 371 -3.63 -5.00 -14.25
CA PRO A 371 -3.12 -3.66 -14.55
C PRO A 371 -2.99 -3.47 -16.06
N ARG A 372 -3.18 -2.24 -16.54
CA ARG A 372 -2.92 -1.92 -17.95
C ARG A 372 -1.44 -2.17 -18.27
N ARG A 373 -1.18 -2.87 -19.36
CA ARG A 373 0.18 -3.31 -19.75
C ARG A 373 0.72 -2.37 -20.80
N ILE A 374 1.78 -1.62 -20.48
CA ILE A 374 2.34 -0.60 -21.35
C ILE A 374 3.75 -0.99 -21.77
N PHE A 375 3.99 -1.03 -23.08
CA PHE A 375 5.26 -1.45 -23.65
C PHE A 375 5.83 -0.34 -24.52
N LEU A 376 7.02 0.15 -24.16
CA LEU A 376 7.80 1.00 -25.02
C LEU A 376 8.56 0.13 -26.03
N LEU A 377 8.23 0.24 -27.30
CA LEU A 377 8.74 -0.64 -28.34
C LEU A 377 10.12 -0.19 -28.86
N PRO A 378 11.01 -1.16 -29.15
CA PRO A 378 12.35 -0.89 -29.65
C PRO A 378 12.35 -0.60 -31.17
N GLU A 379 12.30 0.67 -31.58
CA GLU A 379 12.30 1.06 -33.01
C GLU A 379 13.55 0.53 -33.73
N GLY A 380 13.35 -0.38 -34.69
CA GLY A 380 14.39 -0.93 -35.56
C GLY A 380 15.43 -1.81 -34.88
N GLN A 381 15.20 -2.27 -33.64
CA GLN A 381 16.12 -3.17 -32.93
C GLN A 381 15.56 -4.59 -32.72
N MET A 382 14.27 -4.79 -32.99
CA MET A 382 13.61 -6.10 -32.99
C MET A 382 13.21 -6.46 -34.41
N GLU A 383 13.46 -7.70 -34.82
CA GLU A 383 12.98 -8.23 -36.11
C GLU A 383 11.46 -8.12 -36.19
N LYS A 384 10.93 -7.73 -37.36
CA LYS A 384 9.50 -7.47 -37.53
C LYS A 384 8.64 -8.68 -37.13
N SER A 385 9.04 -9.88 -37.52
CA SER A 385 8.34 -11.12 -37.17
C SER A 385 8.32 -11.39 -35.67
N GLN A 386 9.39 -11.04 -34.96
CA GLN A 386 9.46 -11.17 -33.51
C GLN A 386 8.55 -10.14 -32.83
N LEU A 387 8.54 -8.90 -33.31
CA LEU A 387 7.66 -7.85 -32.81
C LEU A 387 6.19 -8.23 -33.01
N ASP A 388 5.81 -8.66 -34.22
CA ASP A 388 4.45 -9.10 -34.55
C ASP A 388 4.02 -10.26 -33.63
N ALA A 389 4.91 -11.24 -33.41
CA ALA A 389 4.65 -12.37 -32.52
C ALA A 389 4.50 -11.93 -31.05
N PHE A 390 5.31 -10.99 -30.58
CA PHE A 390 5.20 -10.42 -29.24
C PHE A 390 3.87 -9.71 -29.05
N GLN A 391 3.49 -8.83 -29.99
CA GLN A 391 2.22 -8.08 -29.92
C GLN A 391 1.02 -9.03 -29.99
N ALA A 392 1.06 -10.05 -30.85
CA ALA A 392 0.00 -11.07 -30.93
C ALA A 392 -0.22 -11.79 -29.59
N LYS A 393 0.86 -12.17 -28.87
CA LYS A 393 0.75 -12.76 -27.53
C LYS A 393 0.08 -11.81 -26.52
N GLN A 394 0.30 -10.50 -26.64
CA GLN A 394 -0.34 -9.53 -25.73
C GLN A 394 -1.81 -9.30 -26.06
N TRP A 395 -2.16 -9.29 -27.35
CA TRP A 395 -3.54 -9.19 -27.85
C TRP A 395 -4.36 -10.41 -27.45
N GLN A 396 -3.80 -11.61 -27.57
CA GLN A 396 -4.46 -12.84 -27.12
C GLN A 396 -4.88 -12.77 -25.64
N ARG A 397 -4.09 -12.11 -24.78
CA ARG A 397 -4.45 -11.92 -23.36
C ARG A 397 -5.60 -10.95 -23.16
N PHE A 398 -5.69 -9.92 -24.01
CA PHE A 398 -6.83 -9.00 -24.01
C PHE A 398 -8.11 -9.73 -24.43
N GLU A 399 -8.04 -10.53 -25.49
CA GLU A 399 -9.16 -11.36 -25.96
C GLU A 399 -9.66 -12.37 -24.91
N GLN A 400 -8.80 -12.75 -23.95
CA GLN A 400 -9.13 -13.61 -22.81
C GLN A 400 -9.69 -12.85 -21.60
N GLY A 401 -9.99 -11.55 -21.74
CA GLY A 401 -10.59 -10.74 -20.68
C GLY A 401 -9.61 -9.86 -19.89
N GLY A 402 -8.33 -9.81 -20.28
CA GLY A 402 -7.38 -8.83 -19.72
C GLY A 402 -7.60 -7.41 -20.27
N PRO A 403 -6.93 -6.38 -19.72
CA PRO A 403 -6.97 -5.02 -20.25
C PRO A 403 -6.22 -4.94 -21.57
N GLU A 404 -6.66 -3.99 -22.38
CA GLU A 404 -6.03 -3.63 -23.65
C GLU A 404 -4.58 -3.22 -23.39
N PRO A 405 -3.58 -3.89 -24.00
CA PRO A 405 -2.20 -3.46 -23.88
C PRO A 405 -1.96 -2.21 -24.71
N VAL A 406 -1.01 -1.40 -24.26
CA VAL A 406 -0.61 -0.18 -24.94
C VAL A 406 0.80 -0.38 -25.49
N PHE A 407 0.96 -0.06 -26.77
CA PHE A 407 2.24 -0.07 -27.45
C PHE A 407 2.59 1.34 -27.89
N TRP A 408 3.74 1.84 -27.43
CA TRP A 408 4.27 3.10 -27.90
C TRP A 408 5.64 2.89 -28.53
N THR A 409 5.76 3.26 -29.79
CA THR A 409 7.03 3.23 -30.50
C THR A 409 7.84 4.46 -30.12
N LEU A 410 9.13 4.27 -29.85
CA LEU A 410 10.05 5.37 -29.63
C LEU A 410 10.64 5.78 -30.98
N SER A 411 10.44 7.03 -31.43
CA SER A 411 11.01 7.49 -32.68
C SER A 411 11.93 8.69 -32.53
N LYS A 412 13.02 8.69 -33.30
CA LYS A 412 13.87 9.88 -33.49
C LYS A 412 13.26 10.90 -34.45
N LYS A 413 12.32 10.47 -35.30
CA LYS A 413 11.70 11.31 -36.33
C LYS A 413 10.38 11.94 -35.86
N HIS A 414 9.91 11.58 -34.65
CA HIS A 414 8.69 12.07 -34.02
C HIS A 414 7.47 12.03 -34.94
N HIS A 415 7.13 10.85 -35.50
CA HIS A 415 5.89 10.72 -36.25
C HIS A 415 4.68 10.87 -35.31
N PRO A 416 3.51 11.31 -35.81
CA PRO A 416 2.30 11.38 -35.00
C PRO A 416 1.97 10.02 -34.36
N GLY A 417 1.84 9.99 -33.04
CA GLY A 417 1.58 8.77 -32.25
C GLY A 417 2.83 8.09 -31.68
N ASP A 418 4.04 8.50 -32.08
CA ASP A 418 5.29 8.03 -31.49
C ASP A 418 5.66 8.84 -30.24
N LEU A 419 6.35 8.19 -29.30
CA LEU A 419 7.06 8.88 -28.23
C LEU A 419 8.48 9.27 -28.70
N PRO A 420 9.08 10.34 -28.14
CA PRO A 420 10.49 10.64 -28.36
C PRO A 420 11.41 9.46 -28.01
N ALA A 421 12.61 9.42 -28.59
CA ALA A 421 13.63 8.46 -28.16
C ALA A 421 13.99 8.64 -26.66
N LEU A 422 14.36 7.58 -25.94
CA LEU A 422 14.70 7.67 -24.49
C LEU A 422 15.73 8.76 -24.14
N LYS A 423 16.69 9.02 -25.05
CA LYS A 423 17.74 10.02 -24.84
C LYS A 423 17.28 11.45 -25.10
N ASP A 424 16.08 11.63 -25.63
CA ASP A 424 15.50 12.93 -25.90
C ASP A 424 15.13 13.63 -24.57
N PRO A 425 15.55 14.88 -24.34
CA PRO A 425 15.19 15.63 -23.15
C PRO A 425 13.68 15.75 -22.89
N PHE A 426 12.85 15.69 -23.93
CA PHE A 426 11.39 15.78 -23.85
C PHE A 426 10.70 14.42 -23.72
N PHE A 427 11.44 13.31 -23.68
CA PHE A 427 10.84 11.98 -23.52
C PHE A 427 9.98 11.88 -22.26
N GLY A 428 10.51 12.32 -21.12
CA GLY A 428 9.80 12.22 -19.84
C GLY A 428 8.48 12.97 -19.85
N SER A 429 8.46 14.22 -20.33
CA SER A 429 7.24 15.03 -20.40
C SER A 429 6.22 14.45 -21.38
N ALA A 430 6.65 14.03 -22.57
CA ALA A 430 5.79 13.38 -23.55
C ALA A 430 5.16 12.09 -23.00
N LEU A 431 5.96 11.27 -22.30
CA LEU A 431 5.46 10.06 -21.65
C LEU A 431 4.41 10.39 -20.59
N MET A 432 4.67 11.38 -19.72
CA MET A 432 3.72 11.75 -18.67
C MET A 432 2.39 12.26 -19.23
N GLN A 433 2.43 13.05 -20.31
CA GLN A 433 1.22 13.51 -21.00
C GLN A 433 0.40 12.33 -21.53
N ASN A 434 1.03 11.41 -22.24
CA ASN A 434 0.36 10.23 -22.79
C ASN A 434 -0.21 9.33 -21.68
N LEU A 435 0.51 9.16 -20.57
CA LEU A 435 0.01 8.40 -19.41
C LEU A 435 -1.16 9.10 -18.71
N ALA A 436 -1.18 10.42 -18.66
CA ALA A 436 -2.27 11.20 -18.07
C ALA A 436 -3.57 11.05 -18.86
N GLU A 437 -3.49 11.00 -20.19
CA GLU A 437 -4.63 10.79 -21.09
C GLU A 437 -5.31 9.42 -20.88
N LEU A 438 -4.57 8.42 -20.36
CA LEU A 438 -5.14 7.11 -19.99
C LEU A 438 -5.94 7.15 -18.67
N GLY A 439 -5.97 8.27 -17.95
CA GLY A 439 -6.71 8.41 -16.69
C GLY A 439 -6.13 7.57 -15.54
N LEU A 440 -4.85 7.25 -15.58
CA LEU A 440 -4.17 6.43 -14.56
C LEU A 440 -3.80 7.30 -13.35
N ASN A 441 -4.00 6.81 -12.13
CA ASN A 441 -3.51 7.46 -10.92
C ASN A 441 -2.07 7.03 -10.59
N THR A 442 -1.74 5.77 -10.87
CA THR A 442 -0.47 5.13 -10.54
C THR A 442 0.09 4.32 -11.70
N VAL A 443 1.40 4.40 -11.91
CA VAL A 443 2.11 3.59 -12.91
C VAL A 443 3.37 2.99 -12.29
N LEU A 444 3.45 1.65 -12.30
CA LEU A 444 4.66 0.92 -11.93
C LEU A 444 5.60 0.85 -13.12
N ILE A 445 6.79 1.42 -12.98
CA ILE A 445 7.88 1.31 -13.94
C ILE A 445 8.74 0.11 -13.55
N GLU A 446 8.74 -0.95 -14.35
CA GLU A 446 9.58 -2.11 -14.13
C GLU A 446 10.76 -2.19 -15.10
N GLY A 447 11.96 -2.31 -14.55
CA GLY A 447 13.14 -2.65 -15.32
C GLY A 447 13.63 -1.55 -16.28
N GLY A 448 14.79 -1.81 -16.89
CA GLY A 448 15.39 -0.92 -17.87
C GLY A 448 16.12 0.29 -17.25
N ALA A 449 17.43 0.14 -17.03
CA ALA A 449 18.30 1.25 -16.61
C ALA A 449 18.29 2.46 -17.56
N GLY A 450 17.95 2.26 -18.84
CA GLY A 450 17.73 3.35 -19.79
C GLY A 450 16.48 4.16 -19.48
N LEU A 451 15.35 3.49 -19.23
CA LEU A 451 14.09 4.14 -18.90
C LEU A 451 14.19 4.90 -17.58
N HIS A 452 14.72 4.26 -16.53
CA HIS A 452 14.90 4.93 -15.22
C HIS A 452 15.72 6.23 -15.34
N ARG A 453 16.84 6.22 -16.09
CA ARG A 453 17.64 7.43 -16.33
C ARG A 453 16.88 8.53 -17.09
N SER A 454 15.97 8.13 -17.98
CA SER A 454 15.19 9.08 -18.77
C SER A 454 14.07 9.75 -17.95
N LEU A 455 13.77 9.20 -16.77
CA LEU A 455 12.75 9.72 -15.84
C LEU A 455 13.35 10.56 -14.71
N GLU A 456 14.66 10.48 -14.47
CA GLU A 456 15.37 11.11 -13.34
C GLU A 456 14.99 12.58 -13.15
N THR A 457 14.93 13.35 -14.23
CA THR A 457 14.71 14.81 -14.21
C THR A 457 13.24 15.21 -14.06
N ILE A 458 12.30 14.27 -14.15
CA ILE A 458 10.86 14.54 -14.08
C ILE A 458 10.18 13.96 -12.84
N LEU A 459 10.93 13.27 -11.98
CA LEU A 459 10.42 12.69 -10.74
C LEU A 459 9.81 13.79 -9.86
N GLN A 460 8.66 13.48 -9.26
CA GLN A 460 8.02 14.34 -8.27
C GLN A 460 8.31 13.87 -6.85
N PRO A 461 8.18 14.75 -5.84
CA PRO A 461 8.56 14.42 -4.47
C PRO A 461 7.73 13.30 -3.82
N ASP A 462 6.62 12.90 -4.40
CA ASP A 462 5.78 11.79 -3.94
C ASP A 462 5.89 10.55 -4.82
N ASP A 463 6.62 10.58 -5.94
CA ASP A 463 7.00 9.36 -6.65
C ASP A 463 7.76 8.40 -5.71
N ARG A 464 7.60 7.09 -5.91
CA ARG A 464 8.16 6.07 -5.03
C ARG A 464 9.19 5.24 -5.74
N PHE A 465 10.25 4.84 -5.03
CA PHE A 465 11.24 3.92 -5.56
C PHE A 465 11.40 2.70 -4.65
N TYR A 466 11.27 1.53 -5.27
CA TYR A 466 11.42 0.22 -4.67
C TYR A 466 12.64 -0.49 -5.27
N TRP A 467 13.70 -0.61 -4.49
CA TRP A 467 14.88 -1.37 -4.88
C TRP A 467 14.88 -2.74 -4.19
N LEU A 468 14.53 -3.77 -4.94
CA LEU A 468 14.59 -5.15 -4.47
C LEU A 468 16.04 -5.65 -4.65
N ARG A 469 16.71 -5.96 -3.55
CA ARG A 469 18.14 -6.29 -3.56
C ARG A 469 18.39 -7.65 -2.92
N ARG A 470 19.19 -8.49 -3.58
CA ARG A 470 19.82 -9.63 -2.90
C ARG A 470 20.94 -9.16 -1.99
N LYS A 471 21.00 -9.71 -0.78
CA LYS A 471 22.07 -9.43 0.19
C LYS A 471 23.44 -9.89 -0.32
N GLU A 472 23.46 -10.97 -1.11
CA GLU A 472 24.66 -11.56 -1.69
C GLU A 472 24.76 -11.32 -3.20
N ASN A 473 25.97 -11.49 -3.73
CA ASN A 473 26.26 -11.39 -5.17
C ASN A 473 25.88 -12.67 -5.91
N LEU A 474 25.49 -12.53 -7.18
CA LEU A 474 25.22 -13.68 -8.05
C LEU A 474 26.53 -14.26 -8.60
N ILE A 475 27.36 -14.82 -7.72
CA ILE A 475 28.71 -15.32 -8.05
C ILE A 475 28.68 -16.37 -9.18
N SER A 476 27.58 -17.12 -9.32
CA SER A 476 27.40 -18.16 -10.34
C SER A 476 26.88 -17.68 -11.69
N VAL A 477 26.57 -16.38 -11.85
CA VAL A 477 26.01 -15.84 -13.09
C VAL A 477 27.10 -15.18 -13.91
N ASP A 478 27.37 -15.75 -15.08
CA ASP A 478 28.27 -15.15 -16.07
C ASP A 478 27.54 -14.01 -16.80
N PHE A 479 27.96 -12.76 -16.62
CA PHE A 479 27.36 -11.62 -17.31
C PHE A 479 28.17 -11.29 -18.57
N GLU A 480 27.54 -11.37 -19.74
CA GLU A 480 28.14 -11.02 -21.03
C GLU A 480 28.13 -9.50 -21.27
N LYS A 481 26.99 -8.85 -21.02
CA LYS A 481 26.77 -7.41 -21.16
C LYS A 481 26.03 -6.88 -19.93
N PRO A 482 26.69 -6.84 -18.76
CA PRO A 482 26.06 -6.48 -17.50
C PRO A 482 25.42 -5.08 -17.53
N VAL A 483 24.25 -4.98 -16.92
CA VAL A 483 23.52 -3.72 -16.72
C VAL A 483 23.60 -3.35 -15.25
N LYS A 484 24.18 -2.19 -14.94
CA LYS A 484 24.25 -1.65 -13.58
C LYS A 484 23.01 -0.82 -13.25
N LEU A 485 22.66 -0.80 -11.96
CA LEU A 485 21.69 0.13 -11.40
C LEU A 485 22.11 1.58 -11.71
N PRO A 486 21.21 2.42 -12.23
CA PRO A 486 21.48 3.84 -12.43
C PRO A 486 22.04 4.52 -11.18
N HIS A 487 23.04 5.37 -11.37
CA HIS A 487 23.77 5.98 -10.26
C HIS A 487 22.87 6.83 -9.36
N PHE A 488 21.99 7.65 -9.93
CA PHE A 488 21.07 8.51 -9.17
C PHE A 488 20.22 7.72 -8.16
N LEU A 489 19.77 6.51 -8.52
CA LEU A 489 18.99 5.65 -7.63
C LEU A 489 19.79 5.15 -6.42
N THR A 490 21.12 5.12 -6.53
CA THR A 490 22.02 4.77 -5.42
C THR A 490 22.39 5.95 -4.54
N GLU A 491 22.16 7.18 -5.02
CA GLU A 491 22.44 8.43 -4.31
C GLU A 491 21.22 9.01 -3.62
N LEU A 492 20.02 8.49 -3.91
CA LEU A 492 18.82 8.86 -3.17
C LEU A 492 19.04 8.67 -1.65
N PRO A 493 18.49 9.56 -0.79
CA PRO A 493 18.70 9.53 0.65
C PRO A 493 18.53 8.14 1.23
N GLN A 494 19.36 7.85 2.24
CA GLN A 494 19.58 6.50 2.75
C GLN A 494 18.27 5.74 2.93
N LEU A 495 18.20 4.65 2.18
CA LEU A 495 17.02 3.86 1.99
C LEU A 495 16.72 3.13 3.28
N GLN A 496 15.54 3.39 3.84
CA GLN A 496 15.02 2.46 4.82
C GLN A 496 14.90 1.09 4.15
N SER A 497 15.19 0.03 4.88
CA SER A 497 15.17 -1.32 4.33
C SER A 497 14.22 -2.20 5.11
N MET A 498 13.46 -3.00 4.38
CA MET A 498 12.63 -4.06 4.93
C MET A 498 13.22 -5.39 4.52
N ASP A 499 13.47 -6.25 5.52
CA ASP A 499 13.95 -7.60 5.29
C ASP A 499 12.82 -8.44 4.66
N LEU A 500 13.08 -9.04 3.50
CA LEU A 500 12.14 -9.94 2.84
C LEU A 500 12.47 -11.42 3.09
N GLY A 501 13.60 -11.69 3.72
CA GLY A 501 14.09 -13.04 3.96
C GLY A 501 15.61 -13.12 4.05
N PRO A 502 16.15 -14.31 4.30
CA PRO A 502 17.57 -14.50 4.58
C PRO A 502 18.50 -13.92 3.51
N ASP A 503 18.07 -13.93 2.24
CA ASP A 503 18.88 -13.52 1.10
C ASP A 503 18.43 -12.20 0.44
N GLU A 504 17.35 -11.57 0.90
CA GLU A 504 16.68 -10.46 0.18
C GLU A 504 16.22 -9.33 1.09
N LEU A 505 16.20 -8.11 0.55
CA LEU A 505 15.61 -6.94 1.19
C LEU A 505 14.97 -6.01 0.15
N VAL A 506 13.98 -5.22 0.57
CA VAL A 506 13.53 -4.04 -0.18
C VAL A 506 14.17 -2.82 0.44
N ALA A 507 14.79 -1.99 -0.38
CA ALA A 507 15.26 -0.68 0.00
C ALA A 507 14.34 0.38 -0.62
N PHE A 508 13.94 1.38 0.17
CA PHE A 508 13.02 2.45 -0.22
C PHE A 508 13.75 3.75 -0.41
N ALA A 509 13.57 4.44 -1.53
CA ALA A 509 13.93 5.85 -1.57
C ALA A 509 12.70 6.71 -1.38
N GLY A 510 12.78 7.63 -0.42
CA GLY A 510 11.89 8.77 -0.28
C GLY A 510 12.63 10.06 -0.58
N ARG A 511 12.17 10.76 -1.65
CA ARG A 511 12.56 12.08 -2.17
C ARG A 511 14.02 12.28 -2.62
N ALA A 512 14.18 12.86 -3.82
CA ALA A 512 15.38 13.60 -4.20
C ALA A 512 15.42 14.96 -3.47
#